data_AF-A0A7X5TNR2-F1
#
_entry.id   AF-A0A7X5TNR2-F1
#
_cell.length_a   1.000
_cell.length_b   1.000
_cell.length_c   1.000
_cell.angle_alpha   90.00
_cell.angle_beta   90.00
_cell.angle_gamma   90.00
#
_symmetry.space_group_name_H-M   'P 1'
#
loop_
_entity.id
_entity.type
_entity.pdbx_description
1 polymer ?
#
loop_
_entity_poly.entity_id
_entity_poly.type
_entity_poly.pdbx_seq_one_letter_code
_entity_poly.pdbx_strand_id
1 'polypeptide(L)' 'MREKHRKAWHAKWISKQGLKERLWTDKAIAEFLGKPLNAGPIMAWKREDVLKTEKSPAFKAWMVKRRA' A
#
# COMPACT_ATOMS: atom_id res chain seq x y z
N MET A 1 -11.92 8.86 -21.91
CA MET A 1 -11.27 9.68 -20.86
C MET A 1 -11.18 9.00 -19.48
N ARG A 2 -12.18 8.23 -19.01
CA ARG A 2 -12.16 7.58 -17.67
C ARG A 2 -10.96 6.70 -17.36
N GLU A 3 -10.43 5.95 -18.34
CA GLU A 3 -9.26 5.09 -18.13
C GLU A 3 -7.98 5.85 -17.78
N LYS A 4 -7.78 7.06 -18.33
CA LYS A 4 -6.59 7.88 -18.02
C LYS A 4 -6.62 8.36 -16.58
N HIS A 5 -7.78 8.80 -16.09
CA HIS A 5 -7.95 9.19 -14.69
C HIS A 5 -7.78 8.00 -13.74
N ARG A 6 -8.31 6.83 -14.09
CA ARG A 6 -8.11 5.60 -13.32
C ARG A 6 -6.62 5.21 -13.25
N LYS A 7 -5.91 5.22 -14.38
CA LYS A 7 -4.47 4.94 -14.43
C LYS A 7 -3.65 5.95 -13.62
N ALA A 8 -3.96 7.25 -13.74
CA ALA A 8 -3.31 8.29 -12.95
C ALA A 8 -3.56 8.13 -11.45
N TRP A 9 -4.76 7.68 -11.07
CA TRP A 9 -5.09 7.36 -9.68
C TRP A 9 -4.24 6.17 -9.17
N HIS A 10 -4.21 5.05 -9.89
CA HIS A 10 -3.40 3.88 -9.50
C HIS A 10 -1.87 4.10 -9.56
N ALA A 11 -1.42 5.16 -10.25
CA ALA A 11 -0.02 5.57 -10.23
C ALA A 11 0.36 6.21 -8.88
N LYS A 12 -0.57 6.95 -8.27
CA LYS A 12 -0.34 7.68 -7.00
C LYS A 12 -0.83 6.93 -5.76
N TRP A 13 -1.89 6.15 -5.91
CA TRP A 13 -2.63 5.53 -4.81
C TRP A 13 -2.69 4.02 -4.92
N ILE A 14 -2.70 3.36 -3.77
CA ILE A 14 -2.94 1.92 -3.64
C ILE A 14 -4.04 1.68 -2.61
N SER A 15 -5.07 0.93 -3.03
CA SER A 15 -6.18 0.57 -2.17
C SER A 15 -5.78 -0.55 -1.19
N LYS A 16 -6.62 -0.76 -0.18
CA LYS A 16 -6.46 -1.87 0.78
C LYS A 16 -6.35 -3.23 0.08
N GLN A 17 -7.14 -3.45 -0.97
CA GLN A 17 -7.11 -4.68 -1.74
C GLN A 17 -5.78 -4.85 -2.49
N GLY A 18 -5.28 -3.80 -3.13
CA GLY A 18 -3.96 -3.83 -3.80
C GLY A 18 -2.80 -4.07 -2.82
N LEU A 19 -2.94 -3.67 -1.56
CA LEU A 19 -1.98 -4.03 -0.51
C LEU A 19 -2.07 -5.52 -0.15
N LYS A 20 -3.28 -6.07 0.00
CA LYS A 20 -3.47 -7.50 0.29
C LYS A 20 -2.91 -8.41 -0.81
N GLU A 21 -3.06 -8.03 -2.08
CA GLU A 21 -2.45 -8.71 -3.23
C GLU A 21 -0.91 -8.75 -3.15
N ARG A 22 -0.30 -7.74 -2.52
CA ARG A 22 1.14 -7.66 -2.26
C ARG A 22 1.55 -8.32 -0.93
N LEU A 23 0.73 -9.20 -0.40
CA LEU A 23 0.94 -9.87 0.89
C LEU A 23 1.01 -8.89 2.07
N TRP A 24 0.25 -7.81 2.08
CA TRP A 24 0.10 -7.00 3.30
C TRP A 24 -1.03 -7.54 4.18
N THR A 25 -0.83 -7.57 5.50
CA THR A 25 -1.92 -7.83 6.47
C THR A 25 -2.50 -6.54 6.99
N ASP A 26 -3.74 -6.59 7.49
CA ASP A 26 -4.38 -5.47 8.18
C ASP A 26 -3.50 -4.92 9.33
N LYS A 27 -2.82 -5.81 10.06
CA LYS A 27 -1.88 -5.44 11.13
C LYS A 27 -0.65 -4.69 10.59
N ALA A 28 -0.01 -5.21 9.54
CA ALA A 28 1.16 -4.55 8.95
C ALA A 28 0.81 -3.21 8.29
N ILE A 29 -0.38 -3.09 7.71
CA ILE A 29 -0.86 -1.81 7.19
C ILE A 29 -0.96 -0.79 8.34
N ALA A 30 -1.57 -1.18 9.46
CA ALA A 30 -1.68 -0.30 10.63
C ALA A 30 -0.31 0.05 11.24
N GLU A 31 0.61 -0.91 11.30
CA GLU A 31 1.93 -0.78 11.93
C GLU A 31 2.91 0.04 11.07
N PHE A 32 2.93 -0.17 9.75
CA PHE A 32 3.92 0.46 8.87
C PHE A 32 3.40 1.63 8.04
N LEU A 33 2.11 1.64 7.68
CA LEU A 33 1.53 2.70 6.84
C LEU A 33 0.55 3.59 7.61
N GLY A 34 0.11 3.16 8.78
CA GLY A 34 -0.86 3.88 9.60
C GLY A 34 -2.23 3.98 8.93
N LYS A 35 -2.92 5.10 9.19
CA LYS A 35 -4.28 5.33 8.71
C LYS A 35 -4.28 5.62 7.19
N PRO A 36 -5.28 5.13 6.45
CA PRO A 36 -5.40 5.48 5.03
C PRO A 36 -5.69 6.97 4.86
N LEU A 37 -5.37 7.49 3.68
CA LEU A 37 -5.61 8.88 3.27
C LEU A 37 -6.84 8.96 2.37
N ASN A 38 -7.48 10.12 2.34
CA ASN A 38 -8.58 10.38 1.42
C ASN A 38 -8.05 10.50 -0.01
N ALA A 39 -8.30 9.50 -0.85
CA ALA A 39 -7.87 9.45 -2.24
C ALA A 39 -9.02 9.76 -3.22
N GLY A 40 -10.08 10.43 -2.74
CA GLY A 40 -11.26 10.77 -3.52
C GLY A 40 -12.41 9.83 -3.20
N PRO A 41 -12.77 8.88 -4.09
CA PRO A 41 -13.92 8.01 -3.88
C PRO A 41 -13.68 6.93 -2.80
N ILE A 42 -12.41 6.61 -2.51
CA ILE A 42 -12.04 5.61 -1.51
C ILE A 42 -10.84 6.06 -0.68
N MET A 43 -10.70 5.46 0.51
CA MET A 43 -9.53 5.61 1.37
C MET A 43 -8.39 4.72 0.87
N ALA A 44 -7.20 5.29 0.67
CA ALA A 44 -6.05 4.61 0.09
C ALA A 44 -4.72 5.14 0.64
N TRP A 45 -3.63 4.43 0.37
CA TRP A 45 -2.28 4.85 0.76
C TRP A 45 -1.52 5.36 -0.46
N LYS A 46 -0.57 6.27 -0.25
CA LYS A 46 0.30 6.73 -1.33
C LYS A 46 1.22 5.59 -1.74
N ARG A 47 1.28 5.31 -3.03
CA ARG A 47 2.13 4.26 -3.59
C ARG A 47 3.60 4.47 -3.25
N GLU A 48 4.05 5.73 -3.21
CA GLU A 48 5.42 6.08 -2.82
C GLU A 48 5.75 5.67 -1.39
N ASP A 49 4.85 5.89 -0.44
CA ASP A 49 5.06 5.52 0.96
C ASP A 49 5.08 3.99 1.12
N VAL A 50 4.19 3.29 0.40
CA VAL A 50 4.21 1.82 0.34
C VAL A 50 5.53 1.30 -0.21
N LEU A 51 6.04 1.87 -1.30
CA LEU A 51 7.33 1.47 -1.87
C LEU A 51 8.52 1.79 -0.94
N LYS A 52 8.47 2.92 -0.21
CA LYS A 52 9.48 3.26 0.79
C LYS A 52 9.47 2.24 1.93
N THR A 53 8.28 1.88 2.42
CA THR A 53 8.12 0.85 3.45
C THR A 53 8.60 -0.50 2.95
N GLU A 54 8.22 -0.93 1.74
CA GLU A 54 8.68 -2.22 1.16
C GLU A 54 10.22 -2.29 1.04
N LYS A 55 10.88 -1.14 0.85
CA LYS A 55 12.35 -1.05 0.81
C LYS A 55 13.00 -1.02 2.19
N SER A 56 12.26 -0.66 3.24
CA SER A 56 12.78 -0.55 4.61
C SER A 56 13.26 -1.90 5.14
N PRO A 57 14.41 -1.96 5.84
CA PRO A 57 14.89 -3.18 6.49
C PRO A 57 13.85 -3.79 7.45
N ALA A 58 13.08 -2.96 8.16
CA ALA A 58 12.05 -3.43 9.09
C ALA A 58 10.94 -4.22 8.39
N PHE A 59 10.46 -3.72 7.25
CA PHE A 59 9.45 -4.41 6.47
C PHE A 59 10.00 -5.67 5.81
N LYS A 60 11.24 -5.64 5.30
CA LYS A 60 11.90 -6.83 4.75
C LYS A 60 12.05 -7.93 5.80
N ALA A 61 12.49 -7.60 7.01
CA ALA A 61 12.58 -8.54 8.11
C ALA A 61 11.21 -9.13 8.48
N TRP A 62 10.18 -8.28 8.55
CA TRP A 62 8.80 -8.73 8.75
C TRP A 62 8.31 -9.67 7.64
N MET A 63 8.61 -9.35 6.37
CA MET A 63 8.22 -10.16 5.21
C MET A 63 8.94 -11.51 5.18
N VAL A 64 10.22 -11.56 5.56
CA VAL A 64 10.99 -12.81 5.70
C VAL A 64 10.35 -13.71 6.75
N LYS A 65 10.02 -13.18 7.93
CA LYS A 65 9.32 -13.94 8.99
C LYS A 65 7.96 -14.50 8.57
N ARG A 66 7.32 -13.89 7.56
CA ARG A 66 6.03 -14.35 7.04
C ARG A 66 6.14 -15.40 5.93
N ARG A 67 7.26 -15.45 5.22
CA ARG A 67 7.53 -16.47 4.20
C ARG A 67 8.12 -17.75 4.79
N ALA A 68 8.77 -17.65 5.95
CA ALA A 68 9.23 -18.77 6.77
C ALA A 68 8.03 -19.46 7.45
#